data_AF-A0A925GXX8-F1
#
_entry.id   AF-A0A925GXX8-F1
#
_cell.length_a   1.000
_cell.length_b   1.000
_cell.length_c   1.000
_cell.angle_alpha   90.00
_cell.angle_beta   90.00
_cell.angle_gamma   90.00
#
_symmetry.space_group_name_H-M   'P 1'
#
loop_
_entity.id
_entity.type
_entity.pdbx_description
1 polymer ?
#
loop_
_entity_poly.entity_id
_entity_poly.type
_entity_poly.pdbx_seq_one_letter_code
_entity_poly.pdbx_strand_id
1 'polypeptide(L)'
;MNPRIRVLFLLIVVTTLKGQDAGPQSPTRPEDPKLPDGTSQREAILKDDHARSLKDAAELTRLGEELTTDLEKNDRHVLSIQTLKKLDEMERLIRRIRGRMKRY
;
A
#
# COMPACT_ATOMS: atom_id res chain seq x y z
N MET A 1 60.75 -22.80 32.45
CA MET A 1 60.20 -23.79 33.38
C MET A 1 58.72 -23.48 33.59
N ASN A 2 57.69 -24.22 33.18
CA ASN A 2 57.51 -25.33 32.23
C ASN A 2 56.12 -25.14 31.57
N PRO A 3 56.00 -25.19 30.24
CA PRO A 3 54.72 -25.15 29.51
C PRO A 3 54.18 -26.58 29.36
N ARG A 4 53.55 -27.11 30.41
CA ARG A 4 52.88 -28.42 30.39
C ARG A 4 51.67 -28.32 31.31
N ILE A 5 50.57 -28.96 30.94
CA ILE A 5 49.29 -28.98 31.67
C ILE A 5 48.36 -27.79 31.32
N ARG A 6 48.40 -27.36 30.04
CA ARG A 6 47.13 -27.25 29.31
C ARG A 6 46.74 -28.68 28.95
N VAL A 7 45.46 -29.02 29.08
CA VAL A 7 44.90 -30.37 28.96
C VAL A 7 44.98 -31.16 30.27
N LEU A 8 44.03 -30.93 31.17
CA LEU A 8 43.32 -32.02 31.84
C LEU A 8 42.06 -31.52 32.54
N PHE A 9 40.98 -32.30 32.38
CA PHE A 9 39.74 -32.30 33.14
C PHE A 9 38.67 -31.24 32.84
N LEU A 10 38.04 -31.48 31.68
CA LEU A 10 36.59 -31.69 31.54
C LEU A 10 35.84 -31.96 32.87
N LEU A 11 34.70 -31.28 33.02
CA LEU A 11 33.45 -31.73 33.70
C LEU A 11 33.18 -31.24 35.14
N ILE A 12 32.74 -29.98 35.28
CA ILE A 12 31.88 -29.54 36.41
C ILE A 12 30.79 -28.58 35.90
N VAL A 13 29.56 -29.10 35.90
CA VAL A 13 28.30 -28.44 36.27
C VAL A 13 27.70 -27.39 35.31
N VAL A 14 26.79 -27.93 34.49
CA VAL A 14 25.49 -27.34 34.13
C VAL A 14 24.94 -26.44 35.23
N THR A 15 24.77 -25.14 34.94
CA THR A 15 23.58 -24.34 35.30
C THR A 15 23.82 -22.88 34.86
N THR A 16 23.19 -22.47 33.75
CA THR A 16 22.58 -21.15 33.49
C THR A 16 22.30 -20.99 31.98
N LEU A 17 21.41 -21.82 31.45
CA LEU A 17 20.68 -21.53 30.22
C LEU A 17 19.20 -21.46 30.57
N LYS A 18 18.80 -20.34 31.16
CA LYS A 18 17.41 -19.88 31.15
C LYS A 18 17.41 -18.42 30.74
N GLY A 19 16.82 -18.14 29.59
CA GLY A 19 16.38 -16.78 29.25
C GLY A 19 16.79 -16.25 27.89
N GLN A 20 16.68 -17.03 26.80
CA GLN A 20 16.48 -16.47 25.46
C GLN A 20 15.52 -17.34 24.65
N ASP A 21 14.28 -17.50 25.15
CA ASP A 21 13.14 -17.70 24.26
C ASP A 21 12.77 -16.32 23.69
N ALA A 22 13.60 -15.82 22.77
CA ALA A 22 13.16 -14.82 21.81
C ALA A 22 12.33 -15.56 20.75
N GLY A 23 11.13 -15.98 21.14
CA GLY A 23 10.13 -16.40 20.17
C GLY A 23 9.94 -15.26 19.15
N PRO A 24 9.72 -15.57 17.86
CA PRO A 24 9.48 -14.53 16.86
C PRO A 24 8.32 -13.68 17.36
N GLN A 25 8.62 -12.42 17.70
CA GLN A 25 7.59 -11.43 17.97
C GLN A 25 6.76 -11.34 16.69
N SER A 26 5.60 -11.99 16.68
CA SER A 26 4.56 -11.72 15.71
C SER A 26 4.41 -10.20 15.66
N PRO A 27 4.54 -9.55 14.49
CA PRO A 27 4.39 -8.11 14.42
C PRO A 27 3.02 -7.78 14.99
N THR A 28 3.00 -7.12 16.15
CA THR A 28 1.78 -6.62 16.78
C THR A 28 1.08 -5.80 15.71
N ARG A 29 -0.01 -6.34 15.15
CA ARG A 29 -0.84 -5.58 14.21
C ARG A 29 -1.26 -4.33 14.98
N PRO A 30 -0.99 -3.11 14.46
CA PRO A 30 -1.42 -1.90 15.13
C PRO A 30 -2.93 -2.01 15.37
N GLU A 31 -3.36 -1.81 16.62
CA GLU A 31 -4.77 -1.82 16.99
C GLU A 31 -5.50 -0.78 16.12
N ASP A 32 -6.63 -1.20 15.55
CA ASP A 32 -7.43 -0.35 14.68
C ASP A 32 -8.22 0.66 15.53
N PRO A 33 -7.97 1.97 15.43
CA PRO A 33 -8.67 2.98 16.22
C PRO A 33 -10.17 2.92 15.93
N LYS A 34 -11.00 2.98 16.98
CA LYS A 34 -12.46 3.05 16.83
C LYS A 34 -12.92 4.50 16.76
N LEU A 35 -13.89 4.79 15.89
CA LEU A 35 -14.58 6.06 15.86
C LEU A 35 -15.50 6.23 17.09
N PRO A 36 -15.96 7.47 17.40
CA PRO A 36 -16.93 7.73 18.48
C PRO A 36 -18.20 6.85 18.41
N ASP A 37 -18.57 6.43 17.20
CA ASP A 37 -19.74 5.62 16.91
C ASP A 37 -19.47 4.10 17.05
N GLY A 38 -18.26 3.70 17.44
CA GLY A 38 -17.83 2.32 17.65
C GLY A 38 -17.38 1.56 16.40
N THR A 39 -17.45 2.18 15.22
CA THR A 39 -16.98 1.61 13.94
C THR A 39 -15.46 1.62 13.83
N SER A 40 -14.89 0.65 13.12
CA SER A 40 -13.45 0.62 12.78
C SER A 40 -13.10 1.83 11.89
N GLN A 41 -12.06 2.58 12.25
CA GLN A 41 -11.57 3.68 11.42
C GLN A 41 -11.08 3.17 10.07
N ARG A 42 -10.37 2.04 10.06
CA ARG A 42 -9.87 1.43 8.82
C ARG A 42 -11.00 1.03 7.88
N GLU A 43 -12.06 0.40 8.37
CA GLU A 43 -13.22 0.02 7.56
C GLU A 43 -13.96 1.24 7.00
N ALA A 44 -14.10 2.30 7.79
CA ALA A 44 -14.71 3.55 7.35
C ALA A 44 -13.89 4.19 6.21
N ILE A 45 -12.55 4.25 6.35
CA ILE A 45 -11.65 4.77 5.31
C ILE A 45 -11.72 3.90 4.06
N LEU A 46 -11.71 2.57 4.20
CA LEU A 46 -11.83 1.63 3.07
C LEU A 46 -13.11 1.86 2.25
N LYS A 47 -14.25 2.02 2.94
CA LYS A 47 -15.53 2.26 2.29
C LYS A 47 -15.54 3.60 1.54
N ASP A 48 -15.01 4.66 2.14
CA ASP A 48 -14.90 5.97 1.50
C ASP A 48 -13.95 5.94 0.29
N ASP A 49 -12.78 5.31 0.44
CA ASP A 49 -11.80 5.15 -0.65
C ASP A 49 -12.38 4.38 -1.83
N HIS A 50 -13.16 3.32 -1.56
CA HIS A 50 -13.85 2.57 -2.60
C HIS A 50 -14.89 3.45 -3.32
N ALA A 51 -15.73 4.18 -2.58
CA ALA A 51 -16.73 5.07 -3.15
C ALA A 51 -16.08 6.18 -4.01
N ARG A 52 -14.97 6.77 -3.56
CA ARG A 52 -14.21 7.75 -4.36
C ARG A 52 -13.59 7.13 -5.61
N SER A 53 -13.14 5.88 -5.52
CA SER A 53 -12.60 5.16 -6.68
C SER A 53 -13.66 4.86 -7.72
N LEU A 54 -14.88 4.51 -7.31
CA LEU A 54 -16.01 4.35 -8.23
C LEU A 54 -16.38 5.68 -8.93
N LYS A 55 -16.38 6.80 -8.19
CA LYS A 55 -16.62 8.13 -8.78
C LYS A 55 -15.56 8.51 -9.80
N ASP A 56 -14.27 8.36 -9.45
CA ASP A 56 -13.17 8.65 -10.37
C ASP A 56 -13.21 7.72 -11.61
N ALA A 57 -13.64 6.46 -11.46
CA ALA A 57 -13.81 5.53 -12.57
C ALA A 57 -14.98 5.91 -13.49
N ALA A 58 -16.10 6.35 -12.94
CA ALA A 58 -17.22 6.86 -13.72
C ALA A 58 -16.82 8.10 -14.55
N GLU A 59 -16.05 9.01 -13.94
CA GLU A 59 -15.51 10.18 -14.64
C GLU A 59 -14.51 9.79 -15.74
N LEU A 60 -13.69 8.77 -15.51
CA LEU A 60 -12.78 8.24 -16.52
C LEU A 60 -13.55 7.72 -17.74
N THR A 61 -14.67 7.01 -17.54
CA THR A 61 -15.54 6.57 -18.64
C THR A 61 -16.10 7.77 -19.40
N ARG A 62 -16.61 8.78 -18.69
CA ARG A 62 -17.17 10.00 -19.29
C ARG A 62 -16.15 10.74 -20.16
N LEU A 63 -14.92 10.95 -19.65
CA LEU A 63 -13.85 11.59 -20.41
C LEU A 63 -13.41 10.74 -21.61
N GLY A 64 -13.49 9.41 -21.51
CA GLY A 64 -13.23 8.50 -22.63
C GLY A 64 -14.25 8.62 -23.77
N GLU A 65 -15.53 8.75 -23.44
CA GLU A 65 -16.60 9.01 -24.41
C GLU A 65 -16.41 10.37 -25.10
N GLU A 66 -16.08 11.40 -24.33
CA GLU A 66 -15.76 12.73 -24.87
C GLU A 66 -14.51 12.72 -25.77
N LEU A 67 -13.47 11.97 -25.39
CA LEU A 67 -12.27 11.82 -26.21
C LEU A 67 -12.61 11.17 -27.56
N THR A 68 -13.42 10.11 -27.56
CA THR A 68 -13.90 9.48 -28.79
C THR A 68 -14.64 10.50 -29.67
N THR A 69 -15.56 11.25 -29.07
CA THR A 69 -16.32 12.30 -29.77
C THR A 69 -15.41 13.39 -30.35
N ASP A 70 -14.41 13.84 -29.60
CA ASP A 70 -13.44 14.83 -30.07
C ASP A 70 -12.64 14.28 -31.26
N LEU A 71 -12.23 13.01 -31.22
CA LEU A 71 -11.45 12.38 -32.29
C LEU A 71 -12.28 12.11 -33.54
N GLU A 72 -13.58 11.84 -33.40
CA GLU A 72 -14.50 11.69 -34.55
C GLU A 72 -14.77 13.02 -35.25
N LYS A 73 -14.80 14.13 -34.49
CA LYS A 73 -15.12 15.47 -35.01
C LYS A 73 -13.90 16.19 -35.60
N ASN A 74 -12.70 15.91 -35.13
CA ASN A 74 -11.48 16.55 -35.60
C ASN A 74 -10.82 15.72 -36.71
N ASP A 75 -10.50 16.35 -37.84
CA ASP A 75 -9.70 15.70 -38.90
C ASP A 75 -8.31 15.31 -38.36
N ARG A 76 -7.65 14.32 -38.97
CA ARG A 76 -6.44 13.59 -38.50
C ARG A 76 -5.29 14.45 -37.97
N HIS A 77 -5.28 15.75 -38.24
CA HIS A 77 -4.17 16.66 -38.00
C HIS A 77 -4.48 17.77 -36.97
N VAL A 78 -5.68 17.79 -36.37
CA VAL A 78 -6.06 18.82 -35.38
C VAL A 78 -6.37 18.20 -34.02
N LEU A 79 -5.32 17.91 -33.24
CA LEU A 79 -5.49 17.61 -31.82
C LEU A 79 -5.66 18.94 -31.07
N SER A 80 -6.87 19.18 -30.57
CA SER A 80 -7.15 20.40 -29.81
C SER A 80 -6.40 20.39 -28.47
N ILE A 81 -6.00 21.57 -27.99
CA ILE A 81 -5.46 21.74 -26.63
C ILE A 81 -6.45 21.19 -25.58
N GLN A 82 -7.75 21.24 -25.86
CA GLN A 82 -8.77 20.70 -24.96
C GLN A 82 -8.67 19.18 -24.85
N THR A 83 -8.46 18.48 -25.97
CA THR A 83 -8.29 17.03 -26.01
C THR A 83 -7.05 16.58 -25.23
N LEU A 84 -5.94 17.33 -25.34
CA LEU A 84 -4.73 17.09 -24.53
C LEU A 84 -5.01 17.27 -23.03
N LYS A 85 -5.73 18.32 -22.64
CA LYS A 85 -6.12 18.53 -21.23
C LYS A 85 -7.02 17.41 -20.70
N LYS A 86 -7.93 16.86 -21.51
CA LYS A 86 -8.76 15.70 -21.14
C LYS A 86 -7.88 14.47 -20.87
N LEU A 87 -6.89 14.21 -21.73
CA LEU A 87 -5.91 13.13 -21.53
C LEU A 87 -5.14 13.30 -20.21
N ASP A 88 -4.68 14.51 -19.90
CA ASP A 88 -3.99 14.79 -18.63
C ASP A 88 -4.89 14.53 -17.40
N GLU A 89 -6.17 14.90 -17.48
CA GLU A 89 -7.11 14.65 -16.40
C GLU A 89 -7.42 13.16 -16.23
N MET A 90 -7.54 12.41 -17.33
CA MET A 90 -7.65 10.95 -17.27
C MET A 90 -6.42 10.32 -16.63
N GLU A 91 -5.21 10.79 -16.92
CA GLU A 91 -4.00 10.29 -16.26
C GLU A 91 -4.04 10.55 -14.74
N ARG A 92 -4.49 11.74 -14.33
CA ARG A 92 -4.67 12.05 -12.90
C ARG A 92 -5.68 11.12 -12.25
N LEU A 93 -6.83 10.88 -12.88
CA LEU A 93 -7.85 9.95 -12.38
C LEU A 93 -7.28 8.53 -12.21
N ILE A 94 -6.59 8.02 -13.22
CA ILE A 94 -5.94 6.71 -13.18
C ILE A 94 -4.92 6.63 -12.04
N ARG A 95 -4.08 7.66 -11.86
CA ARG A 95 -3.10 7.74 -10.78
C ARG A 95 -3.78 7.76 -9.41
N ARG A 96 -4.89 8.50 -9.23
CA ARG A 96 -5.67 8.51 -7.98
C ARG A 96 -6.26 7.15 -7.66
N ILE A 97 -6.93 6.51 -8.61
CA ILE A 97 -7.52 5.17 -8.44
C ILE A 97 -6.44 4.17 -8.04
N ARG A 98 -5.35 4.09 -8.81
CA ARG A 98 -4.21 3.21 -8.52
C ARG A 98 -3.61 3.50 -7.15
N GLY A 99 -3.47 4.77 -6.79
CA GLY A 99 -2.96 5.21 -5.49
C GLY A 99 -3.81 4.73 -4.33
N ARG A 100 -5.14 4.73 -4.46
CA ARG A 100 -6.05 4.19 -3.42
C ARG A 100 -6.01 2.67 -3.36
N MET A 101 -5.99 1.99 -4.52
CA MET A 101 -5.94 0.53 -4.57
C MET A 101 -4.67 -0.06 -3.97
N LYS A 102 -3.51 0.59 -4.15
CA LYS A 102 -2.22 0.11 -3.61
C LYS A 102 -2.08 0.25 -2.09
N ARG A 103 -2.98 0.97 -1.40
CA ARG A 103 -2.92 1.13 0.06
C ARG A 103 -3.34 -0.12 0.82
N TYR A 104 -3.95 -1.09 0.13
CA TYR A 104 -4.52 -2.30 0.69
C TYR A 104 -4.10 -3.51 -0.13
#